data_AF-A0A2E0SF02-F1
#
_entry.id   AF-A0A2E0SF02-F1
#
_cell.length_a   1.000
_cell.length_b   1.000
_cell.length_c   1.000
_cell.angle_alpha   90.00
_cell.angle_beta   90.00
_cell.angle_gamma   90.00
#
_symmetry.space_group_name_H-M   'P 1'
#
loop_
_entity.id
_entity.type
_entity.pdbx_description
1 polymer ?
#
loop_
_entity_poly.entity_id
_entity_poly.type
_entity_poly.pdbx_seq_one_letter_code
_entity_poly.pdbx_strand_id
1 'polypeptide(L)'
;MTKYLTQDLLRKLNNKAIKYKYNRSIQPSFIQEIPEDMRMPITFTMPHNDMEMRIKFVVANPYEPTSVHFDDEGEPYDETPNLVDVWLDMSMRDYNKLPEISNGTV
;
A
#
# COMPACT_ATOMS: atom_id res chain seq x y z
N MET A 1 5.42 3.26 16.81
CA MET A 1 6.28 3.01 15.64
C MET A 1 5.41 2.81 14.41
N THR A 2 5.89 3.18 13.23
CA THR A 2 5.13 3.05 11.98
C THR A 2 5.30 1.64 11.43
N LYS A 3 4.20 0.90 11.30
CA LYS A 3 4.19 -0.42 10.65
C LYS A 3 4.30 -0.25 9.13
N TYR A 4 4.90 -1.22 8.45
CA TYR A 4 5.03 -1.21 7.00
C TYR A 4 4.78 -2.58 6.38
N LEU A 5 4.54 -2.58 5.07
CA LEU A 5 4.41 -3.78 4.25
C LEU A 5 5.57 -3.86 3.25
N THR A 6 5.92 -5.09 2.88
CA THR A 6 6.69 -5.40 1.68
C THR A 6 5.76 -6.04 0.65
N GLN A 7 6.16 -6.09 -0.61
CA GLN A 7 5.36 -6.73 -1.68
C GLN A 7 4.99 -8.19 -1.30
N ASP A 8 5.94 -8.93 -0.74
CA ASP A 8 5.76 -10.29 -0.22
C ASP A 8 4.69 -10.42 0.87
N LEU A 9 4.77 -9.53 1.88
CA LEU A 9 3.79 -9.52 2.97
C LEU A 9 2.41 -9.14 2.45
N LEU A 10 2.36 -8.11 1.60
CA LEU A 10 1.13 -7.65 0.97
C LEU A 10 0.45 -8.78 0.19
N ARG A 11 1.19 -9.52 -0.64
CA ARG A 11 0.68 -10.68 -1.38
C ARG A 11 0.12 -11.76 -0.45
N LYS A 12 0.84 -12.11 0.62
CA LYS A 12 0.39 -13.12 1.60
C LYS A 12 -0.89 -12.70 2.31
N LEU A 13 -0.96 -11.44 2.75
CA LEU A 13 -2.10 -10.88 3.48
C LEU A 13 -3.31 -10.72 2.55
N ASN A 14 -3.09 -10.27 1.32
CA ASN A 14 -4.13 -10.16 0.31
C ASN A 14 -4.73 -11.52 -0.06
N ASN A 15 -3.90 -12.55 -0.23
CA ASN A 15 -4.40 -13.91 -0.48
C ASN A 15 -5.27 -14.43 0.66
N LYS A 16 -4.93 -14.11 1.91
CA LYS A 16 -5.80 -14.39 3.06
C LYS A 16 -7.10 -13.59 2.98
N ALA A 17 -7.03 -12.29 2.68
CA ALA A 17 -8.22 -11.44 2.57
C ALA A 17 -9.19 -11.95 1.51
N ILE A 18 -8.69 -12.36 0.34
CA ILE A 18 -9.49 -12.99 -0.72
C ILE A 18 -10.08 -14.33 -0.23
N LYS A 19 -9.25 -15.20 0.35
CA LYS A 19 -9.66 -16.53 0.83
C LYS A 19 -10.76 -16.44 1.90
N TYR A 20 -10.64 -15.51 2.83
CA TYR A 20 -11.59 -15.30 3.93
C TYR A 20 -12.69 -14.28 3.61
N LYS A 21 -12.71 -13.74 2.39
CA LYS A 21 -13.71 -12.78 1.89
C LYS A 21 -13.83 -11.52 2.76
N TYR A 22 -12.70 -10.95 3.18
CA TYR A 22 -12.70 -9.66 3.86
C TYR A 22 -13.23 -8.54 2.96
N ASN A 23 -13.76 -7.47 3.56
CA ASN A 23 -14.41 -6.40 2.82
C ASN A 23 -13.48 -5.67 1.84
N ARG A 24 -12.18 -5.62 2.13
CA ARG A 24 -11.16 -5.05 1.23
C ARG A 24 -10.06 -6.05 0.93
N SER A 25 -9.85 -6.25 -0.36
CA SER A 25 -8.70 -6.93 -0.96
C SER A 25 -8.27 -6.17 -2.20
N ILE A 26 -7.08 -6.50 -2.70
CA ILE A 26 -6.40 -5.84 -3.81
C ILE A 26 -6.32 -6.83 -4.97
N GLN A 27 -6.39 -6.32 -6.21
CA GLN A 27 -6.20 -7.16 -7.38
C GLN A 27 -4.77 -7.75 -7.38
N PRO A 28 -4.59 -9.08 -7.54
CA PRO A 28 -3.25 -9.68 -7.50
C PRO A 28 -2.26 -9.11 -8.51
N SER A 29 -2.71 -8.71 -9.70
CA SER A 29 -1.87 -8.06 -10.72
C SER A 29 -1.32 -6.73 -10.23
N PHE A 30 -2.11 -5.91 -9.53
CA PHE A 30 -1.64 -4.64 -8.97
C PHE A 30 -0.45 -4.84 -8.01
N ILE A 31 -0.46 -5.92 -7.22
CA ILE A 31 0.62 -6.20 -6.26
C ILE A 31 1.93 -6.57 -6.99
N GLN A 32 1.84 -7.20 -8.18
CA GLN A 32 3.02 -7.61 -8.96
C GLN A 32 3.79 -6.41 -9.52
N GLU A 33 3.10 -5.29 -9.75
CA GLU A 33 3.69 -4.06 -10.27
C GLU A 33 4.41 -3.22 -9.20
N ILE A 34 4.20 -3.53 -7.91
CA ILE A 34 4.88 -2.82 -6.81
C ILE A 34 6.32 -3.35 -6.71
N PRO A 35 7.36 -2.49 -6.63
CA PRO A 35 8.75 -2.95 -6.50
C PRO A 35 8.97 -3.85 -5.26
N GLU A 36 9.75 -4.93 -5.42
CA GLU A 36 9.96 -5.93 -4.35
C GLU A 36 10.68 -5.36 -3.12
N ASP A 37 11.57 -4.39 -3.33
CA ASP A 37 12.37 -3.73 -2.30
C ASP A 37 11.62 -2.57 -1.62
N MET A 38 10.44 -2.19 -2.11
CA MET A 38 9.66 -1.10 -1.57
C MET A 38 9.11 -1.45 -0.18
N ARG A 39 9.42 -0.59 0.80
CA ARG A 39 8.73 -0.56 2.08
C ARG A 39 7.55 0.39 1.94
N MET A 40 6.35 -0.11 2.15
CA MET A 40 5.10 0.65 2.07
C MET A 40 4.63 0.97 3.50
N PRO A 41 4.89 2.17 4.05
CA PRO A 41 4.45 2.54 5.38
C PRO A 41 2.93 2.56 5.43
N ILE A 42 2.36 2.04 6.52
CA ILE A 42 0.93 2.13 6.76
C ILE A 42 0.62 3.58 7.17
N THR A 43 -0.18 4.26 6.36
CA THR A 43 -0.55 5.67 6.51
C THR A 43 -1.85 5.86 7.27
N PHE A 44 -2.69 4.82 7.36
CA PHE A 44 -3.91 4.82 8.14
C PHE A 44 -4.20 3.42 8.68
N THR A 45 -4.78 3.36 9.88
CA THR A 45 -5.24 2.10 10.48
C THR A 45 -6.48 2.35 11.32
N MET A 46 -7.41 1.40 11.29
CA MET A 46 -8.56 1.38 12.20
C MET A 46 -9.02 -0.06 12.44
N PRO A 47 -9.54 -0.40 13.62
CA PRO A 47 -10.38 -1.57 13.79
C PRO A 47 -11.59 -1.45 12.85
N HIS A 48 -11.80 -2.44 11.98
CA HIS A 48 -12.96 -2.48 11.07
C HIS A 48 -14.13 -3.24 11.70
N ASN A 49 -13.83 -4.24 12.52
CA ASN A 49 -14.76 -4.97 13.40
C ASN A 49 -13.97 -5.64 14.53
N ASP A 50 -14.60 -6.56 15.27
CA ASP A 50 -13.98 -7.26 16.42
C ASP A 50 -12.79 -8.16 16.03
N MET A 51 -12.63 -8.49 14.76
CA MET A 51 -11.65 -9.46 14.26
C MET A 51 -10.64 -8.88 13.26
N GLU A 52 -11.01 -7.78 12.59
CA GLU A 52 -10.30 -7.24 11.44
C GLU A 52 -9.78 -5.81 11.68
N MET A 53 -8.58 -5.55 11.18
CA MET A 53 -8.01 -4.22 11.00
C MET A 53 -8.13 -3.82 9.54
N ARG A 54 -8.57 -2.59 9.29
CA ARG A 54 -8.39 -1.93 8.00
C ARG A 54 -7.12 -1.10 8.04
N ILE A 55 -6.32 -1.25 6.99
CA ILE A 55 -5.13 -0.44 6.78
C ILE A 55 -5.19 0.29 5.44
N LYS A 56 -4.42 1.36 5.35
CA LYS A 56 -4.14 2.10 4.12
C LYS A 56 -2.64 2.31 3.99
N PHE A 57 -2.16 2.29 2.75
CA PHE A 57 -0.83 2.73 2.37
C PHE A 57 -0.90 3.41 1.00
N VAL A 58 0.17 4.10 0.62
CA VAL A 58 0.24 4.87 -0.64
C VAL A 58 1.37 4.31 -1.50
N VAL A 59 1.09 4.13 -2.79
CA VAL A 59 2.06 3.71 -3.82
C VAL A 59 1.83 4.49 -5.10
N ALA A 60 2.81 4.50 -6.00
CA ALA A 60 2.61 4.97 -7.37
C ALA A 60 1.57 4.08 -8.08
N ASN A 61 0.72 4.69 -8.90
CA ASN A 61 -0.27 4.00 -9.71
C ASN A 61 0.47 3.28 -10.85
N PRO A 62 0.51 1.93 -10.88
CA PRO A 62 1.24 1.23 -11.92
C PRO A 62 0.60 1.38 -13.31
N TYR A 63 -0.68 1.77 -13.38
CA TYR A 63 -1.39 1.94 -14.64
C TYR A 63 -1.28 3.36 -15.21
N GLU A 64 -0.95 4.33 -14.35
CA GLU A 64 -0.77 5.73 -14.71
C GLU A 64 0.40 6.30 -13.89
N PRO A 65 1.64 5.85 -14.13
CA PRO A 65 2.74 6.08 -13.18
C PRO A 65 3.14 7.53 -13.01
N THR A 66 2.98 8.35 -14.05
CA THR A 66 3.36 9.76 -14.05
C THR A 66 2.28 10.64 -14.67
N SER A 67 2.09 11.82 -14.09
CA SER A 67 1.42 12.95 -14.73
C SER A 67 2.49 13.86 -15.31
N VAL A 68 2.29 14.28 -16.56
CA VAL A 68 3.17 15.25 -17.24
C VAL A 68 2.44 16.59 -17.29
N HIS A 69 3.09 17.63 -16.78
CA HIS A 69 2.60 19.01 -16.88
C HIS A 69 3.26 19.71 -18.07
N PHE A 70 2.45 20.44 -18.85
CA PHE A 70 2.88 21.18 -20.03
C PHE A 70 2.73 22.69 -19.78
N ASP A 71 3.66 23.49 -20.28
CA ASP A 71 3.59 24.96 -20.25
C ASP A 71 2.62 25.52 -21.30
N ASP A 72 2.55 26.85 -21.42
CA ASP A 72 1.64 27.53 -22.36
C ASP A 72 2.04 27.29 -23.84
N GLU A 73 3.30 26.91 -24.08
CA GLU A 73 3.84 26.53 -25.38
C GLU A 73 3.65 25.04 -25.71
N GLY A 74 3.22 24.24 -24.73
CA GLY A 74 2.99 22.80 -24.87
C GLY A 74 4.23 21.93 -24.63
N GLU A 75 5.28 22.49 -24.01
CA GLU A 75 6.50 21.76 -23.65
C GLU A 75 6.37 21.15 -22.24
N PRO A 76 6.80 19.89 -22.03
CA PRO A 76 6.73 19.24 -20.72
C PRO A 76 7.77 19.85 -19.76
N TYR A 77 7.36 20.20 -18.53
CA TYR A 77 8.27 20.81 -17.54
C TYR A 77 8.26 20.14 -16.16
N ASP A 78 7.27 19.30 -15.85
CA ASP A 78 7.21 18.58 -14.57
C ASP A 78 6.58 17.18 -14.76
N GLU A 79 7.19 16.19 -14.09
CA GLU A 79 6.72 14.81 -14.06
C GLU A 79 6.49 14.41 -12.60
N THR A 80 5.23 14.24 -12.23
CA THR A 80 4.85 13.87 -10.87
C THR A 80 4.31 12.45 -10.83
N PRO A 81 4.73 11.60 -9.88
CA PRO A 81 4.18 10.26 -9.77
C PRO A 81 2.72 10.34 -9.32
N ASN A 82 1.81 9.66 -10.03
CA ASN A 82 0.43 9.58 -9.57
C ASN A 82 0.34 8.60 -8.42
N LEU A 83 -0.02 9.08 -7.24
CA LEU A 83 -0.12 8.26 -6.04
C LEU A 83 -1.56 7.78 -5.83
N VAL A 84 -1.71 6.54 -5.39
CA VAL A 84 -3.02 5.94 -5.07
C VAL A 84 -3.06 5.41 -3.65
N ASP A 85 -4.21 5.63 -3.01
CA ASP A 85 -4.54 5.03 -1.72
C ASP A 85 -4.96 3.57 -1.91
N VAL A 86 -4.22 2.65 -1.28
CA VAL A 86 -4.52 1.22 -1.34
C VAL A 86 -5.04 0.76 0.01
N TRP A 87 -6.20 0.12 0.00
CA TRP A 87 -6.91 -0.34 1.19
C TRP A 87 -6.88 -1.86 1.28
N LEU A 88 -6.55 -2.39 2.46
CA LEU A 88 -6.56 -3.82 2.75
C LEU A 88 -7.16 -4.07 4.13
N ASP A 89 -8.02 -5.07 4.22
CA ASP A 89 -8.48 -5.61 5.49
C ASP A 89 -7.65 -6.85 5.83
N MET A 90 -7.33 -7.03 7.10
CA MET A 90 -6.59 -8.20 7.61
C MET A 90 -6.99 -8.51 9.04
N SER A 91 -6.70 -9.72 9.53
CA SER A 91 -6.94 -10.04 10.94
C SER A 91 -6.09 -9.15 11.87
N MET A 92 -6.63 -8.80 13.05
CA MET A 92 -5.87 -8.09 14.09
C MET A 92 -4.57 -8.82 14.45
N ARG A 93 -4.60 -10.15 14.46
CA ARG A 93 -3.43 -10.98 14.75
C ARG A 93 -2.33 -10.81 13.70
N ASP A 94 -2.69 -10.72 12.43
CA ASP A 94 -1.72 -10.50 11.36
C ASP A 94 -1.18 -9.07 11.40
N TYR A 95 -2.03 -8.07 11.65
CA TYR A 95 -1.62 -6.67 11.81
C TYR A 95 -0.58 -6.49 12.93
N ASN A 96 -0.79 -7.12 14.09
CA ASN A 96 0.12 -7.01 15.22
C ASN A 96 1.52 -7.59 14.94
N LYS A 97 1.64 -8.49 13.96
CA LYS A 97 2.91 -9.12 13.57
C LYS A 97 3.66 -8.36 12.46
N LEU A 98 3.08 -7.28 11.94
CA LEU A 98 3.74 -6.52 10.88
C LEU A 98 5.04 -5.88 11.38
N PRO A 99 6.06 -5.80 10.51
CA PRO A 99 7.32 -5.17 10.86
C PRO A 99 7.10 -3.67 11.09
N GLU A 100 7.98 -3.09 11.90
CA GLU A 100 7.94 -1.70 12.30
C GLU A 100 9.21 -0.99 11.87
N ILE A 101 9.07 0.24 11.42
CA ILE A 101 10.19 1.16 11.25
C ILE A 101 10.63 1.55 12.65
N SER A 102 11.78 1.04 13.09
CA SER A 102 12.47 1.58 14.25
C SER A 102 13.19 2.84 13.81
N ASN A 103 12.95 3.95 14.51
CA ASN A 103 13.83 5.10 14.37
C ASN A 103 15.16 4.68 14.99
N GLY A 104 16.18 4.48 14.15
CA GLY A 104 17.55 4.36 14.65
C GLY A 104 17.85 5.63 15.44
N THR A 105 18.09 5.50 16.73
CA THR A 105 18.82 6.51 17.49
C THR A 105 20.19 6.61 16.82
N VAL A 106 20.44 7.73 16.15
CA VAL A 106 21.79 8.11 15.69
C VAL A 106 22.59 8.54 16.90
#